data_AF-A0A812XEM8-F1
#
_entry.id   AF-A0A812XEM8-F1
#
_cell.length_a   1.000
_cell.length_b   1.000
_cell.length_c   1.000
_cell.angle_alpha   90.00
_cell.angle_beta   90.00
_cell.angle_gamma   90.00
#
_symmetry.space_group_name_H-M   'P 1'
#
loop_
_entity.id
_entity.type
_entity.pdbx_description
1 polymer ?
#
loop_
_entity_poly.entity_id
_entity_poly.type
_entity_poly.pdbx_seq_one_letter_code
_entity_poly.pdbx_strand_id
1 'polypeptide(L)'
;MAEQGANLGLAALSVAFLFGILGLFAFFALRAKTAAEEEEKQEKQQQAAGGQRRRGGLDRMQRGAARAAGGGEADEDEPENQAGNKKTNAAKEQKKQEKRAQQQAEREAYQQKQDKKAQYSQKQQAREAERLRRDAEDEQARKEKEKQEKEELDKWKEMFAVEYEGEDDAATAGESALEQFIEYVKLRKVVNLEDLAAEFRMRTVTAIHRLEELEKMGRLSGIFDDRGKYIYITAEEMGEVAAWLKRKGRVNRAELVAGCNKLIRLDPTAEDKAKLEAEVRRQLESALMGQLHRAQPAAMNAALRRRRPSWLAAVVAAVLLSSWQGFSFLGSMPTGQQAHKTARQASVVDSLKNPVKTVSETIDEFYKGYPKPPVLPMYRSFLVDFITQVHLTMVDSRFKYDAIFGLGMRHFYSGLMGNYDKLVMSEESEKIWKALNTAMGMKPDQVTADAEAVAKYASSTSPAEILQHMEGTAKPSDAKIGTAFEQIQSSLYSMTYSIGLFRIMELSGVEVNKANAEEWAKALKIEPASKVTSDLETYKQNQVKLQKAEEMIREIEIREKKKLAEKLEEKAKALAEKAAAKTSGGEDIITQTASR
;
A
#
# COMPACT_ATOMS: atom_id res chain seq x y z
N MET A 1 24.16 -42.10 -31.47
CA MET A 1 25.32 -41.19 -31.22
C MET A 1 25.51 -40.12 -32.31
N ALA A 2 25.13 -40.36 -33.58
CA ALA A 2 25.25 -39.35 -34.64
C ALA A 2 24.24 -38.18 -34.55
N GLU A 3 23.02 -38.40 -34.06
CA GLU A 3 22.00 -37.33 -33.89
C GLU A 3 22.26 -36.37 -32.72
N GLN A 4 22.94 -36.83 -31.66
CA GLN A 4 23.27 -35.96 -30.51
C GLN A 4 24.42 -34.98 -30.83
N GLY A 5 25.34 -35.35 -31.73
CA GLY A 5 26.43 -34.47 -32.18
C GLY A 5 25.97 -33.33 -33.08
N ALA A 6 24.97 -33.58 -33.94
CA ALA A 6 24.42 -32.56 -34.84
C ALA A 6 23.62 -31.47 -34.10
N ASN A 7 22.86 -31.85 -33.08
CA ASN A 7 22.09 -30.91 -32.26
C ASN A 7 22.99 -30.05 -31.34
N LEU A 8 24.11 -30.58 -30.87
CA LEU A 8 25.09 -29.79 -30.11
C LEU A 8 25.83 -28.76 -30.98
N GLY A 9 26.12 -29.11 -32.24
CA GLY A 9 26.76 -28.21 -33.21
C GLY A 9 25.86 -27.04 -33.62
N LEU A 10 24.55 -27.29 -33.83
CA LEU A 10 23.59 -26.22 -34.11
C LEU A 10 23.36 -25.29 -32.92
N ALA A 11 23.34 -25.82 -31.69
CA ALA A 11 23.20 -25.04 -30.47
C ALA A 11 24.44 -24.17 -30.19
N ALA A 12 25.64 -24.67 -30.48
CA ALA A 12 26.87 -23.88 -30.33
C ALA A 12 26.95 -22.74 -31.36
N LEU A 13 26.50 -22.97 -32.60
CA LEU A 13 26.46 -21.95 -33.64
C LEU A 13 25.39 -20.87 -33.38
N SER A 14 24.23 -21.23 -32.82
CA SER A 14 23.19 -20.25 -32.46
C SER A 14 23.61 -19.36 -31.29
N VAL A 15 24.30 -19.92 -30.30
CA VAL A 15 24.87 -19.16 -29.17
C VAL A 15 25.98 -18.22 -29.64
N ALA A 16 26.89 -18.68 -30.53
CA ALA A 16 27.93 -17.83 -31.10
C ALA A 16 27.34 -16.67 -31.95
N PHE A 17 26.26 -16.93 -32.68
CA PHE A 17 25.56 -15.91 -33.46
C PHE A 17 24.86 -14.87 -32.57
N LEU A 18 24.25 -15.29 -31.45
CA LEU A 18 23.66 -14.40 -30.45
C LEU A 18 24.71 -13.51 -29.76
N PHE A 19 25.87 -14.06 -29.39
CA PHE A 19 26.97 -13.27 -28.84
C PHE A 19 27.55 -12.28 -29.87
N GLY A 20 27.61 -12.66 -31.15
CA GLY A 20 28.00 -11.76 -32.23
C GLY A 20 27.04 -10.58 -32.41
N ILE A 21 25.72 -10.83 -32.35
CA ILE A 21 24.69 -9.78 -32.43
C ILE A 21 24.72 -8.87 -31.20
N LEU A 22 24.88 -9.44 -30.00
CA LEU A 22 25.02 -8.66 -28.75
C LEU A 22 26.29 -7.80 -28.76
N GLY A 23 27.40 -8.32 -29.28
CA GLY A 23 28.65 -7.56 -29.45
C GLY A 23 28.50 -6.41 -30.45
N LEU A 24 27.81 -6.63 -31.56
CA LEU A 24 27.48 -5.58 -32.54
C LEU A 24 26.54 -4.52 -31.96
N PHE A 25 25.54 -4.94 -31.17
CA PHE A 25 24.61 -4.02 -30.51
C PHE A 25 25.31 -3.18 -29.44
N ALA A 26 26.19 -3.79 -28.63
CA ALA A 26 27.02 -3.09 -27.66
C ALA A 26 27.99 -2.10 -28.35
N PHE A 27 28.60 -2.50 -29.46
CA PHE A 27 29.49 -1.62 -30.25
C PHE A 27 28.73 -0.42 -30.83
N PHE A 28 27.53 -0.61 -31.39
CA PHE A 28 26.72 0.48 -31.90
C PHE A 28 26.14 1.37 -30.79
N ALA A 29 25.77 0.80 -29.63
CA ALA A 29 25.33 1.56 -28.47
C ALA A 29 26.45 2.41 -27.86
N LEU A 30 27.68 1.87 -27.79
CA LEU A 30 28.87 2.63 -27.39
C LEU A 30 29.17 3.76 -28.37
N ARG A 31 29.07 3.49 -29.68
CA ARG A 31 29.30 4.51 -30.72
C ARG A 31 28.22 5.60 -30.74
N ALA A 32 26.97 5.25 -30.46
CA ALA A 32 25.86 6.19 -30.31
C ALA A 32 26.03 7.05 -29.05
N LYS A 33 26.52 6.47 -27.95
CA LYS A 33 26.83 7.22 -26.73
C LYS A 33 27.99 8.20 -26.92
N THR A 34 29.05 7.80 -27.63
CA THR A 34 30.15 8.72 -27.96
C THR A 34 29.72 9.83 -28.92
N ALA A 35 28.83 9.53 -29.88
CA ALA A 35 28.27 10.54 -30.78
C ALA A 35 27.35 11.54 -30.04
N ALA A 36 26.54 11.06 -29.10
CA ALA A 36 25.69 11.92 -28.27
C ALA A 36 26.51 12.81 -27.32
N GLU A 37 27.61 12.31 -26.75
CA GLU A 37 28.54 13.10 -25.94
C GLU A 37 29.32 14.15 -26.78
N GLU A 38 29.56 13.88 -28.07
CA GLU A 38 30.15 14.85 -29.02
C GLU A 38 29.13 15.92 -29.45
N GLU A 39 27.87 15.55 -29.70
CA GLU A 39 26.77 16.50 -29.99
C GLU A 39 26.46 17.40 -28.78
N GLU A 40 26.47 16.87 -27.55
CA GLU A 40 26.26 17.67 -26.33
C GLU A 40 27.44 18.64 -26.08
N LYS A 41 28.67 18.26 -26.45
CA LYS A 41 29.84 19.16 -26.42
C LYS A 41 29.74 20.24 -27.50
N GLN A 42 29.22 19.93 -28.69
CA GLN A 42 29.00 20.90 -29.76
C GLN A 42 27.85 21.88 -29.43
N GLU A 43 26.76 21.42 -28.83
CA GLU A 43 25.67 22.29 -28.37
C GLU A 43 26.12 23.22 -27.23
N LYS A 44 26.92 22.73 -26.27
CA LYS A 44 27.49 23.57 -25.20
C LYS A 44 28.48 24.61 -25.73
N GLN A 45 29.26 24.29 -26.77
CA GLN A 45 30.14 25.27 -27.44
C GLN A 45 29.36 26.31 -28.27
N GLN A 46 28.26 25.92 -28.92
CA GLN A 46 27.39 26.86 -29.66
C GLN A 46 26.57 27.76 -28.72
N GLN A 47 26.14 27.27 -27.55
CA GLN A 47 25.46 28.07 -26.54
C GLN A 47 26.41 29.04 -25.81
N ALA A 48 27.68 28.67 -25.59
CA ALA A 48 28.69 29.58 -25.03
C ALA A 48 29.11 30.69 -26.00
N ALA A 49 29.03 30.47 -27.31
CA ALA A 49 29.34 31.48 -28.34
C ALA A 49 28.15 32.41 -28.67
N GLY A 50 26.93 32.10 -28.20
CA GLY A 50 25.72 32.89 -28.45
C GLY A 50 25.42 33.99 -27.42
N GLY A 51 26.24 34.13 -26.37
CA GLY A 51 25.99 34.98 -25.20
C GLY A 51 26.23 36.49 -25.37
N GLN A 52 26.40 37.01 -26.60
CA GLN A 52 26.60 38.45 -26.78
C GLN A 52 26.04 38.92 -28.12
N ARG A 53 25.13 39.90 -28.05
CA ARG A 53 24.47 40.67 -29.13
C ARG A 53 23.13 40.13 -29.62
N ARG A 54 22.06 40.55 -28.92
CA ARG A 54 20.82 41.08 -29.54
C ARG A 54 19.90 41.70 -28.48
N ARG A 55 20.38 42.77 -27.84
CA ARG A 55 19.56 43.80 -27.20
C ARG A 55 19.86 45.09 -27.97
N GLY A 56 18.93 45.59 -28.78
CA GLY A 56 19.14 46.82 -29.56
C GLY A 56 18.41 46.93 -30.90
N GLY A 57 17.35 46.16 -31.14
CA GLY A 57 16.61 46.17 -32.41
C GLY A 57 15.17 46.70 -32.35
N LEU A 58 14.72 47.23 -31.22
CA LEU A 58 13.35 47.78 -31.07
C LEU A 58 13.29 49.25 -30.59
N ASP A 59 14.43 49.89 -30.31
CA ASP A 59 14.50 51.27 -29.79
C ASP A 59 14.79 52.35 -30.85
N ARG A 60 14.89 51.98 -32.14
CA ARG A 60 15.21 52.93 -33.24
C ARG A 60 14.03 53.28 -34.14
N MET A 61 12.84 52.70 -33.93
CA MET A 61 11.62 53.02 -34.70
C MET A 61 10.59 53.86 -33.93
N GLN A 62 10.88 54.26 -32.68
CA GLN A 62 10.00 55.13 -31.86
C GLN A 62 10.59 56.53 -31.60
N ARG A 63 11.53 56.98 -32.44
CA ARG A 63 12.11 58.34 -32.37
C ARG A 63 12.22 58.96 -33.76
N GLY A 64 11.09 59.06 -34.44
CA GLY A 64 10.97 59.69 -35.77
C GLY A 64 9.56 60.14 -36.16
N ALA A 65 8.55 59.84 -35.34
CA ALA A 65 7.14 60.15 -35.58
C ALA A 65 6.61 61.25 -34.64
N ALA A 66 7.45 62.22 -34.26
CA ALA A 66 7.05 63.38 -33.47
C ALA A 66 7.94 64.58 -33.81
N ARG A 67 7.69 65.21 -34.97
CA ARG A 67 7.98 66.62 -35.32
C ARG A 67 7.82 66.81 -36.84
N ALA A 68 6.59 66.97 -37.30
CA ALA A 68 6.24 67.64 -38.55
C ALA A 68 4.70 67.73 -38.66
N ALA A 69 4.09 68.49 -37.75
CA ALA A 69 2.72 68.96 -37.86
C ALA A 69 2.68 70.37 -37.26
N GLY A 70 2.47 71.38 -38.10
CA GLY A 70 2.41 72.80 -37.72
C GLY A 70 2.70 73.69 -38.94
N GLY A 71 1.64 74.25 -39.52
CA GLY A 71 1.64 75.02 -40.77
C GLY A 71 2.07 76.49 -40.67
N GLY A 72 1.98 77.16 -41.83
CA GLY A 72 2.10 78.61 -42.02
C GLY A 72 2.16 78.97 -43.53
N GLU A 73 1.22 79.79 -43.98
CA GLU A 73 0.96 80.29 -45.35
C GLU A 73 1.89 81.46 -45.80
N ALA A 74 1.86 81.73 -47.12
CA ALA A 74 2.22 82.95 -47.89
C ALA A 74 3.72 83.36 -47.96
N ASP A 75 4.29 83.90 -49.05
CA ASP A 75 3.75 84.74 -50.12
C ASP A 75 4.35 84.45 -51.51
N GLU A 76 3.68 85.03 -52.51
CA GLU A 76 3.95 85.07 -53.95
C GLU A 76 5.29 85.73 -54.34
N ASP A 77 5.86 85.32 -55.48
CA ASP A 77 6.38 86.22 -56.53
C ASP A 77 6.82 85.40 -57.76
N GLU A 78 6.13 85.61 -58.89
CA GLU A 78 6.66 85.34 -60.24
C GLU A 78 7.64 86.46 -60.64
N PRO A 79 8.54 86.24 -61.61
CA PRO A 79 8.18 86.63 -62.97
C PRO A 79 8.59 85.63 -64.06
N GLU A 80 7.85 85.76 -65.16
CA GLU A 80 7.98 85.19 -66.49
C GLU A 80 9.42 85.05 -67.03
N ASN A 81 9.66 83.97 -67.80
CA ASN A 81 9.99 84.15 -69.21
C ASN A 81 9.66 82.91 -70.06
N GLN A 82 8.98 83.13 -71.18
CA GLN A 82 8.58 82.14 -72.17
C GLN A 82 9.77 81.78 -73.09
N ALA A 83 9.91 80.50 -73.44
CA ALA A 83 9.96 80.05 -74.85
C ALA A 83 10.30 78.55 -74.95
N GLY A 84 9.40 77.80 -75.60
CA GLY A 84 9.73 76.65 -76.44
C GLY A 84 10.09 75.32 -75.79
N ASN A 85 9.14 74.37 -75.71
CA ASN A 85 9.20 73.15 -76.54
C ASN A 85 8.00 72.21 -76.29
N LYS A 86 7.28 71.87 -77.37
CA LYS A 86 6.27 70.81 -77.41
C LYS A 86 6.94 69.42 -77.22
N LYS A 87 7.24 69.00 -75.98
CA LYS A 87 7.57 67.60 -75.62
C LYS A 87 7.21 67.17 -74.17
N THR A 88 6.29 67.86 -73.47
CA THR A 88 6.15 67.70 -72.00
C THR A 88 4.86 67.08 -71.46
N ASN A 89 3.82 66.85 -72.27
CA ASN A 89 2.57 66.20 -71.80
C ASN A 89 2.68 64.67 -71.71
N ALA A 90 3.36 64.02 -72.66
CA ALA A 90 3.57 62.57 -72.63
C ALA A 90 4.42 62.09 -71.43
N ALA A 91 5.45 62.87 -71.05
CA ALA A 91 6.31 62.54 -69.91
C ALA A 91 5.60 62.68 -68.55
N LYS A 92 4.65 63.62 -68.42
CA LYS A 92 3.87 63.83 -67.19
C LYS A 92 2.82 62.72 -66.99
N GLU A 93 2.26 62.21 -68.09
CA GLU A 93 1.29 61.12 -68.09
C GLU A 93 1.96 59.75 -67.84
N GLN A 94 3.14 59.52 -68.43
CA GLN A 94 4.01 58.38 -68.10
C GLN A 94 4.42 58.35 -66.63
N LYS A 95 4.87 59.48 -66.06
CA LYS A 95 5.22 59.57 -64.63
C LYS A 95 4.04 59.31 -63.69
N LYS A 96 2.81 59.66 -64.10
CA LYS A 96 1.58 59.36 -63.36
C LYS A 96 1.19 57.88 -63.45
N GLN A 97 1.39 57.25 -64.62
CA GLN A 97 1.21 55.81 -64.81
C GLN A 97 2.26 55.00 -64.03
N GLU A 98 3.52 55.40 -64.04
CA GLU A 98 4.60 54.78 -63.26
C GLU A 98 4.36 54.89 -61.75
N LYS A 99 3.88 56.05 -61.25
CA LYS A 99 3.54 56.21 -59.83
C LYS A 99 2.35 55.34 -59.41
N ARG A 100 1.35 55.16 -60.29
CA ARG A 100 0.23 54.22 -60.06
C ARG A 100 0.71 52.77 -60.09
N ALA A 101 1.59 52.42 -61.02
CA ALA A 101 2.20 51.09 -61.09
C ALA A 101 3.07 50.79 -59.86
N GLN A 102 3.85 51.76 -59.36
CA GLN A 102 4.61 51.64 -58.12
C GLN A 102 3.70 51.48 -56.90
N GLN A 103 2.63 52.27 -56.78
CA GLN A 103 1.67 52.15 -55.67
C GLN A 103 0.92 50.81 -55.70
N GLN A 104 0.63 50.28 -56.89
CA GLN A 104 0.01 48.97 -57.04
C GLN A 104 0.97 47.84 -56.68
N ALA A 105 2.22 47.90 -57.14
CA ALA A 105 3.28 46.95 -56.77
C ALA A 105 3.59 46.99 -55.26
N GLU A 106 3.56 48.15 -54.62
CA GLU A 106 3.78 48.30 -53.17
C GLU A 106 2.63 47.69 -52.35
N ARG A 107 1.37 47.86 -52.80
CA ARG A 107 0.20 47.21 -52.18
C ARG A 107 0.24 45.69 -52.32
N GLU A 108 0.59 45.18 -53.50
CA GLU A 108 0.75 43.75 -53.74
C GLU A 108 1.90 43.16 -52.90
N ALA A 109 3.03 43.86 -52.79
CA ALA A 109 4.14 43.46 -51.92
C ALA A 109 3.77 43.48 -50.43
N TYR A 110 2.93 44.44 -50.01
CA TYR A 110 2.41 44.50 -48.64
C TYR A 110 1.42 43.36 -48.34
N GLN A 111 0.52 43.04 -49.28
CA GLN A 111 -0.40 41.91 -49.18
C GLN A 111 0.38 40.57 -49.11
N GLN A 112 1.35 40.35 -50.00
CA GLN A 112 2.20 39.15 -49.96
C GLN A 112 2.98 38.99 -48.64
N LYS A 113 3.42 40.10 -48.03
CA LYS A 113 4.06 40.07 -46.70
C LYS A 113 3.06 39.71 -45.60
N GLN A 114 1.82 40.20 -45.66
CA GLN A 114 0.77 39.83 -44.70
C GLN A 114 0.40 38.34 -44.84
N ASP A 115 0.23 37.84 -46.06
CA ASP A 115 -0.11 36.43 -46.31
C ASP A 115 1.00 35.48 -45.86
N LYS A 116 2.26 35.79 -46.14
CA LYS A 116 3.42 35.02 -45.64
C LYS A 116 3.48 35.02 -44.11
N LYS A 117 3.18 36.16 -43.47
CA LYS A 117 3.14 36.26 -42.00
C LYS A 117 1.98 35.45 -41.40
N ALA A 118 0.81 35.46 -42.04
CA ALA A 118 -0.34 34.65 -41.66
C ALA A 118 -0.05 33.14 -41.80
N GLN A 119 0.53 32.72 -42.93
CA GLN A 119 0.94 31.32 -43.13
C GLN A 119 1.99 30.86 -42.12
N TYR A 120 2.98 31.70 -41.80
CA TYR A 120 3.98 31.37 -40.78
C TYR A 120 3.35 31.24 -39.38
N SER A 121 2.44 32.13 -39.02
CA SER A 121 1.70 32.08 -37.75
C SER A 121 0.83 30.84 -37.64
N GLN A 122 0.09 30.48 -38.70
CA GLN A 122 -0.73 29.26 -38.73
C GLN A 122 0.13 28.00 -38.61
N LYS A 123 1.29 27.96 -39.28
CA LYS A 123 2.23 26.82 -39.18
C LYS A 123 2.84 26.69 -37.78
N GLN A 124 3.10 27.81 -37.09
CA GLN A 124 3.55 27.82 -35.70
C GLN A 124 2.45 27.29 -34.76
N GLN A 125 1.21 27.79 -34.90
CA GLN A 125 0.06 27.33 -34.11
C GLN A 125 -0.24 25.84 -34.34
N ALA A 126 -0.14 25.35 -35.58
CA ALA A 126 -0.31 23.93 -35.89
C ALA A 126 0.76 23.06 -35.21
N ARG A 127 2.03 23.47 -35.23
CA ARG A 127 3.13 22.76 -34.54
C ARG A 127 3.00 22.79 -33.02
N GLU A 128 2.50 23.88 -32.46
CA GLU A 128 2.27 24.03 -31.02
C GLU A 128 1.08 23.18 -30.56
N ALA A 129 -0.02 23.16 -31.33
CA ALA A 129 -1.16 22.30 -31.09
C ALA A 129 -0.80 20.80 -31.20
N GLU A 130 0.05 20.44 -32.16
CA GLU A 130 0.56 19.06 -32.31
C GLU A 130 1.38 18.61 -31.10
N ARG A 131 2.28 19.46 -30.60
CA ARG A 131 3.05 19.18 -29.37
C ARG A 131 2.15 19.03 -28.15
N LEU A 132 1.19 19.93 -27.97
CA LEU A 132 0.26 19.87 -26.84
C LEU A 132 -0.61 18.60 -26.87
N ARG A 133 -1.02 18.14 -28.07
CA ARG A 133 -1.73 16.86 -28.21
C ARG A 133 -0.85 15.67 -27.85
N ARG A 134 0.39 15.65 -28.31
CA ARG A 134 1.36 14.59 -27.97
C ARG A 134 1.65 14.54 -26.47
N ASP A 135 1.88 15.70 -25.84
CA ASP A 135 2.14 15.77 -24.40
C ASP A 135 0.90 15.32 -23.59
N ALA A 136 -0.32 15.67 -24.04
CA ALA A 136 -1.57 15.21 -23.42
C ALA A 136 -1.80 13.69 -23.59
N GLU A 137 -1.48 13.14 -24.77
CA GLU A 137 -1.53 11.69 -25.04
C GLU A 137 -0.51 10.93 -24.18
N ASP A 138 0.72 11.43 -24.05
CA ASP A 138 1.76 10.86 -23.20
C ASP A 138 1.37 10.94 -21.70
N GLU A 139 0.74 12.03 -21.25
CA GLU A 139 0.25 12.16 -19.88
C GLU A 139 -0.94 11.22 -19.60
N GLN A 140 -1.88 11.07 -20.54
CA GLN A 140 -2.97 10.10 -20.42
C GLN A 140 -2.44 8.67 -20.39
N ALA A 141 -1.49 8.31 -21.25
CA ALA A 141 -0.87 7.00 -21.26
C ALA A 141 -0.12 6.69 -19.95
N ARG A 142 0.53 7.69 -19.35
CA ARG A 142 1.16 7.55 -18.02
C ARG A 142 0.12 7.33 -16.92
N LYS A 143 -0.94 8.13 -16.88
CA LYS A 143 -2.02 7.99 -15.88
C LYS A 143 -2.73 6.65 -16.01
N GLU A 144 -2.94 6.18 -17.23
CA GLU A 144 -3.57 4.87 -17.48
C GLU A 144 -2.66 3.72 -17.03
N LYS A 145 -1.34 3.79 -17.31
CA LYS A 145 -0.36 2.84 -16.77
C LYS A 145 -0.33 2.85 -15.24
N GLU A 146 -0.24 4.03 -14.63
CA GLU A 146 -0.24 4.16 -13.16
C GLU A 146 -1.54 3.59 -12.55
N LYS A 147 -2.68 3.77 -13.23
CA LYS A 147 -3.96 3.19 -12.79
C LYS A 147 -3.99 1.66 -12.94
N GLN A 148 -3.50 1.13 -14.06
CA GLN A 148 -3.37 -0.31 -14.29
C GLN A 148 -2.42 -0.94 -13.26
N GLU A 149 -1.26 -0.33 -13.02
CA GLU A 149 -0.30 -0.76 -11.99
C GLU A 149 -0.92 -0.73 -10.60
N LYS A 150 -1.74 0.29 -10.28
CA LYS A 150 -2.45 0.37 -9.01
C LYS A 150 -3.54 -0.69 -8.87
N GLU A 151 -4.35 -0.90 -9.90
CA GLU A 151 -5.41 -1.92 -9.93
C GLU A 151 -4.80 -3.34 -9.88
N GLU A 152 -3.67 -3.56 -10.54
CA GLU A 152 -2.88 -4.78 -10.36
C GLU A 152 -2.43 -4.85 -8.90
N LEU A 153 -1.74 -3.86 -8.36
CA LEU A 153 -1.29 -3.88 -6.97
C LEU A 153 -2.41 -4.09 -5.93
N ASP A 154 -3.61 -3.57 -6.17
CA ASP A 154 -4.77 -3.77 -5.29
C ASP A 154 -5.35 -5.20 -5.43
N LYS A 155 -5.42 -5.77 -6.64
CA LYS A 155 -5.73 -7.20 -6.84
C LYS A 155 -4.72 -8.10 -6.13
N TRP A 156 -3.44 -7.70 -6.14
CA TRP A 156 -2.42 -8.39 -5.38
C TRP A 156 -2.74 -8.28 -3.91
N LYS A 157 -2.92 -7.09 -3.33
CA LYS A 157 -3.27 -6.95 -1.90
C LYS A 157 -4.48 -7.80 -1.48
N GLU A 158 -5.55 -7.85 -2.27
CA GLU A 158 -6.75 -8.63 -1.95
C GLU A 158 -6.49 -10.15 -1.97
N MET A 159 -5.86 -10.66 -3.01
CA MET A 159 -5.55 -12.09 -3.15
C MET A 159 -4.56 -12.58 -2.08
N PHE A 160 -3.69 -11.66 -1.65
CA PHE A 160 -2.60 -11.91 -0.74
C PHE A 160 -2.95 -11.51 0.73
N ALA A 161 -4.16 -11.02 1.02
CA ALA A 161 -4.61 -10.82 2.39
C ALA A 161 -4.68 -12.17 3.13
N VAL A 162 -3.69 -12.40 4.00
CA VAL A 162 -3.66 -13.56 4.89
C VAL A 162 -4.73 -13.33 5.94
N GLU A 163 -5.85 -14.01 5.77
CA GLU A 163 -6.86 -14.11 6.80
C GLU A 163 -6.30 -15.06 7.86
N TYR A 164 -5.59 -14.50 8.82
CA TYR A 164 -5.56 -15.10 10.14
C TYR A 164 -6.93 -14.86 10.75
N GLU A 165 -7.86 -15.75 10.42
CA GLU A 165 -9.05 -15.92 11.21
C GLU A 165 -8.57 -16.50 12.55
N GLY A 166 -8.27 -15.60 13.49
CA GLY A 166 -8.26 -15.96 14.90
C GLY A 166 -9.66 -16.41 15.23
N GLU A 167 -9.90 -17.71 15.16
CA GLU A 167 -11.10 -18.36 15.64
C GLU A 167 -11.16 -18.21 17.16
N ASP A 168 -11.65 -17.06 17.63
CA ASP A 168 -12.23 -16.97 18.97
C ASP A 168 -13.65 -17.53 18.86
N ASP A 169 -13.79 -18.84 19.11
CA ASP A 169 -15.04 -19.58 19.37
C ASP A 169 -16.34 -18.85 18.96
N ALA A 170 -16.67 -18.88 17.68
CA ALA A 170 -18.02 -18.60 17.21
C ALA A 170 -18.59 -19.81 16.46
N ALA A 171 -18.37 -21.01 17.00
CA ALA A 171 -19.14 -22.16 16.63
C ALA A 171 -20.60 -21.93 17.04
N THR A 172 -21.49 -21.82 16.04
CA THR A 172 -22.96 -21.88 16.16
C THR A 172 -23.68 -20.63 16.71
N ALA A 173 -23.48 -19.48 16.07
CA ALA A 173 -24.36 -18.33 16.27
C ALA A 173 -25.57 -18.42 15.31
N GLY A 174 -26.59 -19.19 15.71
CA GLY A 174 -27.90 -19.19 15.05
C GLY A 174 -28.56 -17.79 15.06
N GLU A 175 -29.72 -17.65 14.43
CA GLU A 175 -30.51 -16.40 14.31
C GLU A 175 -30.59 -15.59 15.64
N SER A 176 -30.50 -16.25 16.79
CA SER A 176 -30.41 -15.66 18.13
C SER A 176 -29.24 -14.68 18.35
N ALA A 177 -28.06 -14.89 17.75
CA ALA A 177 -26.91 -14.00 17.97
C ALA A 177 -27.06 -12.64 17.26
N LEU A 178 -27.72 -12.63 16.09
CA LEU A 178 -28.05 -11.41 15.38
C LEU A 178 -29.14 -10.63 16.13
N GLU A 179 -30.10 -11.32 16.74
CA GLU A 179 -31.14 -10.70 17.56
C GLU A 179 -30.55 -10.09 18.83
N GLN A 180 -29.63 -10.79 19.51
CA GLN A 180 -28.89 -10.25 20.66
C GLN A 180 -28.04 -9.02 20.28
N PHE A 181 -27.42 -9.02 19.10
CA PHE A 181 -26.68 -7.86 18.57
C PHE A 181 -27.57 -6.65 18.39
N ILE A 182 -28.75 -6.83 17.79
CA ILE A 182 -29.73 -5.76 17.59
C ILE A 182 -30.26 -5.25 18.94
N GLU A 183 -30.58 -6.15 19.87
CA GLU A 183 -31.10 -5.80 21.20
C GLU A 183 -30.04 -5.02 22.01
N TYR A 184 -28.79 -5.44 21.97
CA TYR A 184 -27.67 -4.77 22.63
C TYR A 184 -27.55 -3.31 22.18
N VAL A 185 -27.62 -3.07 20.86
CA VAL A 185 -27.53 -1.73 20.26
C VAL A 185 -28.75 -0.88 20.61
N LYS A 186 -29.95 -1.46 20.55
CA LYS A 186 -31.20 -0.76 20.89
C LYS A 186 -31.26 -0.34 22.36
N LEU A 187 -30.77 -1.18 23.26
CA LEU A 187 -30.84 -0.98 24.70
C LEU A 187 -29.85 0.07 25.20
N ARG A 188 -28.64 0.10 24.63
CA ARG A 188 -27.58 1.03 25.07
C ARG A 188 -27.65 2.41 24.41
N LYS A 189 -28.36 2.55 23.28
CA LYS A 189 -28.57 3.79 22.49
C LYS A 189 -27.27 4.46 21.97
N VAL A 190 -26.27 4.68 22.81
CA VAL A 190 -24.92 5.10 22.46
C VAL A 190 -23.97 3.94 22.72
N VAL A 191 -23.41 3.39 21.65
CA VAL A 191 -22.55 2.21 21.70
C VAL A 191 -21.15 2.59 21.22
N ASN A 192 -20.12 2.19 21.97
CA ASN A 192 -18.74 2.26 21.51
C ASN A 192 -18.45 1.06 20.60
N LEU A 193 -17.91 1.31 19.41
CA LEU A 193 -17.67 0.27 18.42
C LEU A 193 -16.64 -0.77 18.89
N GLU A 194 -15.66 -0.35 19.70
CA GLU A 194 -14.67 -1.27 20.28
C GLU A 194 -15.30 -2.17 21.35
N ASP A 195 -16.18 -1.63 22.19
CA ASP A 195 -16.88 -2.41 23.23
C ASP A 195 -17.88 -3.37 22.60
N LEU A 196 -18.56 -2.95 21.52
CA LEU A 196 -19.45 -3.81 20.72
C LEU A 196 -18.68 -4.95 20.07
N ALA A 197 -17.51 -4.64 19.49
CA ALA A 197 -16.61 -5.62 18.91
C ALA A 197 -16.13 -6.63 19.97
N ALA A 198 -15.78 -6.15 21.16
CA ALA A 198 -15.35 -6.98 22.28
C ALA A 198 -16.45 -7.90 22.81
N GLU A 199 -17.68 -7.38 23.01
CA GLU A 199 -18.80 -8.16 23.55
C GLU A 199 -19.15 -9.36 22.64
N PHE A 200 -19.14 -9.13 21.33
CA PHE A 200 -19.50 -10.15 20.34
C PHE A 200 -18.29 -10.85 19.72
N ARG A 201 -17.09 -10.64 20.27
CA ARG A 201 -15.82 -11.25 19.83
C ARG A 201 -15.60 -11.17 18.32
N MET A 202 -15.82 -9.99 17.75
CA MET A 202 -15.59 -9.75 16.33
C MET A 202 -14.67 -8.54 16.14
N ARG A 203 -14.06 -8.41 14.95
CA ARG A 203 -13.25 -7.23 14.64
C ARG A 203 -14.13 -5.98 14.57
N THR A 204 -13.61 -4.83 14.97
CA THR A 204 -14.31 -3.54 14.90
C THR A 204 -14.82 -3.23 13.50
N VAL A 205 -14.03 -3.55 12.46
CA VAL A 205 -14.45 -3.39 11.06
C VAL A 205 -15.62 -4.30 10.71
N THR A 206 -15.64 -5.53 11.21
CA THR A 206 -16.76 -6.47 11.02
C THR A 206 -18.02 -6.01 11.75
N ALA A 207 -17.88 -5.44 12.96
CA ALA A 207 -18.99 -4.84 13.69
C ALA A 207 -19.59 -3.64 12.93
N ILE A 208 -18.74 -2.81 12.32
CA ILE A 208 -19.17 -1.69 11.46
C ILE A 208 -19.95 -2.22 10.25
N HIS A 209 -19.41 -3.20 9.51
CA HIS A 209 -20.11 -3.77 8.36
C HIS A 209 -21.46 -4.40 8.73
N ARG A 210 -21.55 -5.10 9.87
CA ARG A 210 -22.83 -5.63 10.36
C ARG A 210 -23.83 -4.53 10.70
N LEU A 211 -23.39 -3.43 11.30
CA LEU A 211 -24.25 -2.26 11.55
C LEU A 211 -24.75 -1.64 10.24
N GLU A 212 -23.86 -1.45 9.26
CA GLU A 212 -24.22 -0.92 7.92
C GLU A 212 -25.21 -1.83 7.18
N GLU A 213 -25.05 -3.16 7.26
CA GLU A 213 -25.99 -4.11 6.67
C GLU A 213 -27.37 -4.05 7.34
N LEU A 214 -27.40 -3.97 8.67
CA LEU A 214 -28.65 -3.84 9.43
C LEU A 214 -29.36 -2.50 9.16
N GLU A 215 -28.63 -1.44 8.85
CA GLU A 215 -29.17 -0.16 8.38
C GLU A 215 -29.75 -0.26 6.97
N LYS A 216 -29.05 -0.92 6.04
CA LYS A 216 -29.57 -1.17 4.67
C LYS A 216 -30.85 -1.99 4.68
N MET A 217 -30.95 -2.95 5.60
CA MET A 217 -32.16 -3.76 5.80
C MET A 217 -33.27 -3.02 6.57
N GLY A 218 -33.01 -1.81 7.08
CA GLY A 218 -33.97 -1.02 7.86
C GLY A 218 -34.29 -1.60 9.24
N ARG A 219 -33.48 -2.54 9.76
CA ARG A 219 -33.65 -3.13 11.10
C ARG A 219 -33.04 -2.28 12.20
N LEU A 220 -32.00 -1.51 11.86
CA LEU A 220 -31.37 -0.49 12.69
C LEU A 220 -31.34 0.84 11.93
N SER A 221 -31.21 1.92 12.68
CA SER A 221 -31.07 3.29 12.17
C SER A 221 -30.19 4.03 13.16
N GLY A 222 -29.08 4.59 12.70
CA GLY A 222 -28.17 5.29 13.58
C GLY A 222 -27.19 6.19 12.85
N ILE A 223 -26.30 6.81 13.62
CA ILE A 223 -25.27 7.72 13.14
C ILE A 223 -23.93 7.30 13.74
N PHE A 224 -22.91 7.23 12.89
CA PHE A 224 -21.53 7.04 13.29
C PHE A 224 -20.88 8.38 13.65
N ASP A 225 -20.29 8.46 14.84
CA ASP A 225 -19.44 9.57 15.27
C ASP A 225 -18.02 9.38 14.73
N ASP A 226 -17.31 10.47 14.44
CA ASP A 226 -15.91 10.43 13.98
C ASP A 226 -14.93 9.89 15.05
N ARG A 227 -15.44 9.67 16.27
CA ARG A 227 -14.73 9.15 17.44
C ARG A 227 -15.00 7.66 17.72
N GLY A 228 -15.60 6.93 16.77
CA GLY A 228 -15.81 5.49 16.88
C GLY A 228 -17.01 5.08 17.74
N LYS A 229 -18.03 5.94 17.82
CA LYS A 229 -19.31 5.63 18.51
C LYS A 229 -20.43 5.46 17.50
N TYR A 230 -21.36 4.57 17.81
CA TYR A 230 -22.61 4.38 17.08
C TYR A 230 -23.78 4.86 17.95
N ILE A 231 -24.55 5.82 17.45
CA ILE A 231 -25.74 6.33 18.13
C ILE A 231 -26.97 5.77 17.41
N TYR A 232 -27.68 4.88 18.07
CA TYR A 232 -28.94 4.34 17.59
C TYR A 232 -30.07 5.36 17.77
N ILE A 233 -30.82 5.62 16.70
CA ILE A 233 -31.93 6.56 16.66
C ILE A 233 -33.14 5.84 16.08
N THR A 234 -34.27 5.87 16.78
CA THR A 234 -35.49 5.20 16.29
C THR A 234 -36.06 5.93 15.10
N ALA A 235 -36.80 5.20 14.25
CA ALA A 235 -37.48 5.80 13.10
C ALA A 235 -38.49 6.90 13.52
N GLU A 236 -39.08 6.77 14.70
CA GLU A 236 -39.97 7.76 15.30
C GLU A 236 -39.22 9.04 15.68
N GLU A 237 -38.08 8.93 16.38
CA GLU A 237 -37.23 10.07 16.74
C GLU A 237 -36.73 10.81 15.49
N MET A 238 -36.33 10.06 14.46
CA MET A 238 -35.91 10.65 13.19
C MET A 238 -37.06 11.33 12.45
N GLY A 239 -38.27 10.78 12.55
CA GLY A 239 -39.50 11.41 12.06
C GLY A 239 -39.84 12.71 12.79
N GLU A 240 -39.66 12.76 14.11
CA GLU A 240 -39.87 13.97 14.91
C GLU A 240 -38.86 15.07 14.58
N VAL A 241 -37.57 14.72 14.41
CA VAL A 241 -36.54 15.66 13.96
C VAL A 241 -36.87 16.18 12.56
N ALA A 242 -37.28 15.31 11.63
CA ALA A 242 -37.67 15.72 10.28
C ALA A 242 -38.91 16.64 10.28
N ALA A 243 -39.91 16.36 11.10
CA ALA A 243 -41.10 17.20 11.26
C ALA A 243 -40.76 18.55 11.92
N TRP A 244 -39.85 18.55 12.88
CA TRP A 244 -39.35 19.78 13.50
C TRP A 244 -38.59 20.65 12.49
N LEU A 245 -37.70 20.07 11.69
CA LEU A 245 -36.97 20.76 10.62
C LEU A 245 -37.93 21.40 9.60
N LYS A 246 -38.95 20.64 9.17
CA LYS A 246 -39.97 21.15 8.23
C LYS A 246 -40.78 22.33 8.78
N ARG A 247 -41.09 22.34 10.08
CA ARG A 247 -41.82 23.44 10.74
C ARG A 247 -40.97 24.69 10.96
N LYS A 248 -39.69 24.52 11.31
CA LYS A 248 -38.75 25.62 11.60
C LYS A 248 -38.20 26.28 10.34
N GLY A 249 -38.04 25.52 9.25
CA GLY A 249 -37.46 26.01 8.00
C GLY A 249 -35.95 26.19 8.09
N ARG A 250 -35.45 27.43 8.10
CA ARG A 250 -34.02 27.72 8.23
C ARG A 250 -33.58 27.57 9.68
N VAL A 251 -32.54 26.76 9.91
CA VAL A 251 -32.01 26.48 11.24
C VAL A 251 -30.50 26.68 11.26
N ASN A 252 -29.99 27.26 12.35
CA ASN A 252 -28.56 27.32 12.63
C ASN A 252 -28.11 26.09 13.44
N ARG A 253 -26.80 25.84 13.50
CA ARG A 253 -26.24 24.67 14.21
C ARG A 253 -26.62 24.63 15.69
N ALA A 254 -26.66 25.78 16.37
CA ALA A 254 -26.98 25.83 17.81
C ALA A 254 -28.45 25.46 18.08
N GLU A 255 -29.37 25.93 17.25
CA GLU A 255 -30.80 25.60 17.31
C GLU A 255 -31.06 24.15 16.93
N LEU A 256 -30.32 23.62 15.96
CA LEU A 256 -30.39 22.21 15.60
C LEU A 256 -29.93 21.33 16.77
N VAL A 257 -28.80 21.65 17.41
CA VAL A 257 -28.33 20.92 18.59
C VAL A 257 -29.34 20.98 19.72
N ALA A 258 -29.94 22.15 20.00
CA ALA A 258 -30.98 22.29 21.00
C ALA A 258 -32.27 21.51 20.66
N GLY A 259 -32.64 21.46 19.37
CA GLY A 259 -33.76 20.66 18.88
C GLY A 259 -33.50 19.17 18.99
N CYS A 260 -32.33 18.71 18.53
CA CYS A 260 -31.90 17.31 18.61
C CYS A 260 -31.78 16.83 20.06
N ASN A 261 -31.23 17.62 20.98
CA ASN A 261 -31.15 17.25 22.41
C ASN A 261 -32.52 17.15 23.09
N LYS A 262 -33.57 17.74 22.51
CA LYS A 262 -34.94 17.66 23.02
C LYS A 262 -35.72 16.49 22.41
N LEU A 263 -35.41 16.13 21.17
CA LEU A 263 -36.13 15.13 20.38
C LEU A 263 -35.47 13.74 20.41
N ILE A 264 -34.14 13.68 20.56
CA ILE A 264 -33.36 12.45 20.63
C ILE A 264 -33.07 12.17 22.10
N ARG A 265 -33.61 11.07 22.62
CA ARG A 265 -33.30 10.62 23.98
C ARG A 265 -32.01 9.81 23.95
N LEU A 266 -30.99 10.34 24.62
CA LEU A 266 -29.65 9.73 24.70
C LEU A 266 -29.46 8.89 25.97
N ASP A 267 -30.31 9.08 27.00
CA ASP A 267 -30.24 8.34 28.25
C ASP A 267 -31.16 7.09 28.22
N PRO A 268 -30.67 5.91 28.65
CA PRO A 268 -31.49 4.70 28.79
C PRO A 268 -32.63 4.89 29.81
N THR A 269 -33.76 4.22 29.60
CA THR A 269 -34.90 4.24 30.53
C THR A 269 -34.52 3.58 31.87
N ALA A 270 -35.19 3.92 32.98
CA ALA A 270 -34.88 3.34 34.30
C ALA A 270 -34.96 1.80 34.32
N GLU A 271 -35.82 1.22 33.48
CA GLU A 271 -35.95 -0.23 33.28
C GLU A 271 -34.76 -0.83 32.51
N ASP A 272 -34.19 -0.10 31.55
CA ASP A 272 -33.01 -0.53 30.78
C ASP A 272 -31.75 -0.46 31.62
N LYS A 273 -31.66 0.54 32.50
CA LYS A 273 -30.59 0.64 33.50
C LYS A 273 -30.62 -0.51 34.50
N ALA A 274 -31.81 -0.93 34.94
CA ALA A 274 -31.96 -2.10 35.80
C ALA A 274 -31.56 -3.41 35.10
N LYS A 275 -31.85 -3.54 33.79
CA LYS A 275 -31.40 -4.69 32.97
C LYS A 275 -29.89 -4.68 32.75
N LEU A 276 -29.28 -3.52 32.54
CA LEU A 276 -27.82 -3.36 32.45
C LEU A 276 -27.14 -3.73 33.78
N GLU A 277 -27.67 -3.25 34.90
CA GLU A 277 -27.16 -3.59 36.24
C GLU A 277 -27.30 -5.08 36.57
N ALA A 278 -28.40 -5.71 36.15
CA ALA A 278 -28.61 -7.15 36.29
C ALA A 278 -27.64 -7.98 35.42
N GLU A 279 -27.39 -7.58 34.17
CA GLU A 279 -26.46 -8.29 33.29
C GLU A 279 -25.01 -8.13 33.77
N VAL A 280 -24.62 -6.91 34.19
CA VAL A 280 -23.29 -6.67 34.80
C VAL A 280 -23.12 -7.52 36.06
N ARG A 281 -24.15 -7.62 36.91
CA ARG A 281 -24.12 -8.47 38.10
C ARG A 281 -23.99 -9.95 37.76
N ARG A 282 -24.67 -10.42 36.72
CA ARG A 282 -24.58 -11.79 36.22
C ARG A 282 -23.21 -12.11 35.62
N GLN A 283 -22.62 -11.17 34.87
CA GLN A 283 -21.26 -11.28 34.35
C GLN A 283 -20.22 -11.29 35.47
N LEU A 284 -20.41 -10.47 36.51
CA LEU A 284 -19.53 -10.46 37.68
C LEU A 284 -19.62 -11.77 38.47
N GLU A 285 -20.84 -12.30 38.66
CA GLU A 285 -21.08 -13.58 39.32
C GLU A 285 -20.50 -14.77 38.54
N SER A 286 -20.60 -14.76 37.20
CA SER A 286 -19.99 -15.81 36.35
C SER A 286 -18.46 -15.74 36.36
N ALA A 287 -17.88 -14.53 36.32
CA ALA A 287 -16.44 -14.32 36.43
C ALA A 287 -15.90 -14.74 37.80
N LEU A 288 -16.64 -14.42 38.88
CA LEU A 288 -16.29 -14.80 40.24
C LEU A 288 -16.38 -16.32 40.45
N MET A 289 -17.44 -16.96 39.92
CA MET A 289 -17.60 -18.43 39.97
C MET A 289 -16.53 -19.15 39.13
N GLY A 290 -16.13 -18.58 38.00
CA GLY A 290 -15.01 -19.08 37.18
C GLY A 290 -13.66 -18.96 37.88
N GLN A 291 -13.43 -17.89 38.66
CA GLN A 291 -12.24 -17.76 39.52
C GLN A 291 -12.27 -18.74 40.70
N LEU A 292 -13.44 -18.96 41.33
CA LEU A 292 -13.59 -19.93 42.41
C LEU A 292 -13.36 -21.38 41.93
N HIS A 293 -13.86 -21.75 40.76
CA HIS A 293 -13.65 -23.09 40.18
C HIS A 293 -12.19 -23.34 39.77
N ARG A 294 -11.44 -22.31 39.35
CA ARG A 294 -10.00 -22.43 39.08
C ARG A 294 -9.13 -22.54 40.33
N ALA A 295 -9.67 -22.18 41.50
CA ALA A 295 -8.92 -22.17 42.77
C ALA A 295 -8.88 -23.52 43.52
N GLN A 296 -9.59 -24.58 43.08
CA GLN A 296 -9.48 -25.93 43.66
C GLN A 296 -9.51 -27.00 42.55
N PRO A 297 -8.47 -27.86 42.42
CA PRO A 297 -8.07 -28.81 43.46
C PRO A 297 -6.58 -28.73 43.89
N ALA A 298 -5.83 -27.70 43.52
CA ALA A 298 -4.44 -27.55 43.95
C ALA A 298 -4.31 -27.10 45.42
N ALA A 299 -5.22 -26.24 45.90
CA ALA A 299 -5.20 -25.74 47.28
C ALA A 299 -5.83 -26.72 48.29
N MET A 300 -6.70 -27.62 47.85
CA MET A 300 -7.46 -28.51 48.75
C MET A 300 -6.58 -29.65 49.32
N ASN A 301 -5.60 -30.16 48.58
CA ASN A 301 -4.66 -31.17 49.09
C ASN A 301 -3.55 -30.59 49.99
N ALA A 302 -3.22 -29.31 49.86
CA ALA A 302 -2.25 -28.64 50.74
C ALA A 302 -2.87 -28.19 52.07
N ALA A 303 -4.17 -27.84 52.07
CA ALA A 303 -4.87 -27.34 53.26
C ALA A 303 -5.35 -28.43 54.23
N LEU A 304 -5.48 -29.69 53.79
CA LEU A 304 -5.98 -30.78 54.64
C LEU A 304 -4.98 -31.31 55.70
N ARG A 305 -3.73 -30.80 55.75
CA ARG A 305 -2.73 -31.19 56.77
C ARG A 305 -2.59 -30.25 57.96
N ARG A 306 -3.34 -29.15 58.04
CA ARG A 306 -3.30 -28.25 59.21
C ARG A 306 -4.71 -27.85 59.64
N ARG A 307 -5.29 -28.63 60.55
CA ARG A 307 -6.51 -28.25 61.26
C ARG A 307 -6.21 -27.16 62.30
N ARG A 308 -6.86 -26.00 62.20
CA ARG A 308 -7.76 -25.39 63.21
C ARG A 308 -8.41 -24.10 62.66
N PRO A 309 -9.63 -23.73 63.11
CA PRO A 309 -10.58 -22.93 62.31
C PRO A 309 -10.72 -21.49 62.83
N SER A 310 -10.53 -20.47 61.98
CA SER A 310 -11.09 -19.12 62.23
C SER A 310 -11.03 -18.13 61.04
N TRP A 311 -10.99 -18.57 59.78
CA TRP A 311 -10.70 -17.66 58.64
C TRP A 311 -11.87 -17.42 57.67
N LEU A 312 -13.11 -17.57 58.14
CA LEU A 312 -14.31 -17.25 57.34
C LEU A 312 -14.83 -15.80 57.55
N ALA A 313 -14.25 -15.04 58.48
CA ALA A 313 -14.70 -13.67 58.79
C ALA A 313 -13.89 -12.54 58.13
N ALA A 314 -12.68 -12.82 57.59
CA ALA A 314 -11.76 -11.77 57.15
C ALA A 314 -11.86 -11.40 55.66
N VAL A 315 -12.37 -12.30 54.80
CA VAL A 315 -12.36 -12.08 53.33
C VAL A 315 -13.57 -11.27 52.85
N VAL A 316 -14.65 -11.20 53.63
CA VAL A 316 -15.88 -10.48 53.26
C VAL A 316 -15.80 -8.97 53.61
N ALA A 317 -14.88 -8.54 54.48
CA ALA A 317 -14.81 -7.16 54.96
C ALA A 317 -13.90 -6.22 54.12
N ALA A 318 -13.04 -6.75 53.23
CA ALA A 318 -12.02 -5.95 52.54
C ALA A 318 -12.44 -5.38 51.17
N VAL A 319 -13.62 -5.74 50.64
CA VAL A 319 -14.07 -5.30 49.29
C VAL A 319 -15.25 -4.32 49.33
N LEU A 320 -15.80 -4.00 50.51
CA LEU A 320 -17.02 -3.17 50.64
C LEU A 320 -16.84 -1.80 51.29
N LEU A 321 -15.62 -1.30 51.48
CA LEU A 321 -15.38 0.00 52.13
C LEU A 321 -14.30 0.84 51.42
N SER A 322 -14.61 1.31 50.20
CA SER A 322 -14.04 2.56 49.69
C SER A 322 -14.80 3.09 48.47
N SER A 323 -16.03 3.55 48.71
CA SER A 323 -16.62 4.60 47.89
C SER A 323 -17.38 5.59 48.77
N TRP A 324 -17.07 6.87 48.52
CA TRP A 324 -17.84 8.08 48.86
C TRP A 324 -17.73 8.68 50.27
N GLN A 325 -16.99 9.79 50.34
CA GLN A 325 -17.49 11.09 50.83
C GLN A 325 -16.58 12.21 50.31
N GLY A 326 -17.20 13.23 49.69
CA GLY A 326 -16.51 14.39 49.12
C GLY A 326 -16.20 15.47 50.14
N PHE A 327 -15.45 16.50 49.73
CA PHE A 327 -15.58 17.84 50.29
C PHE A 327 -15.04 18.91 49.34
N SER A 328 -15.66 20.07 49.44
CA SER A 328 -15.60 21.22 48.52
C SER A 328 -14.68 22.33 49.05
N PHE A 329 -14.15 23.12 48.12
CA PHE A 329 -13.93 24.59 48.16
C PHE A 329 -12.68 25.23 48.83
N LEU A 330 -12.03 26.05 47.96
CA LEU A 330 -11.52 27.43 48.15
C LEU A 330 -10.08 27.68 48.64
N GLY A 331 -9.30 28.44 47.85
CA GLY A 331 -8.05 29.07 48.31
C GLY A 331 -7.14 29.73 47.25
N SER A 332 -7.53 30.91 46.75
CA SER A 332 -6.71 32.04 46.23
C SER A 332 -5.88 31.96 44.93
N MET A 333 -6.10 32.98 44.08
CA MET A 333 -5.18 33.47 43.02
C MET A 333 -3.91 34.10 43.63
N PRO A 334 -2.86 34.31 42.81
CA PRO A 334 -2.67 35.64 42.24
C PRO A 334 -2.39 35.66 40.73
N THR A 335 -2.76 36.81 40.16
CA THR A 335 -2.64 37.33 38.80
C THR A 335 -1.19 37.50 38.31
N GLY A 336 -0.95 37.31 37.01
CA GLY A 336 0.29 37.80 36.38
C GLY A 336 0.67 37.21 35.01
N GLN A 337 0.00 37.70 33.96
CA GLN A 337 0.48 37.88 32.57
C GLN A 337 0.87 36.70 31.66
N GLN A 338 0.25 36.74 30.49
CA GLN A 338 0.32 35.85 29.33
C GLN A 338 1.71 35.75 28.68
N ALA A 339 2.04 34.53 28.23
CA ALA A 339 2.73 34.32 26.97
C ALA A 339 2.24 33.01 26.33
N HIS A 340 1.50 33.11 25.23
CA HIS A 340 1.05 31.96 24.44
C HIS A 340 2.27 31.25 23.81
N LYS A 341 2.59 30.06 24.31
CA LYS A 341 3.30 29.03 23.55
C LYS A 341 2.41 27.79 23.56
N THR A 342 2.00 27.36 22.38
CA THR A 342 1.29 26.10 22.14
C THR A 342 2.20 24.92 22.48
N ALA A 343 2.33 24.61 23.77
CA ALA A 343 2.79 23.31 24.21
C ALA A 343 1.63 22.34 24.03
N ARG A 344 1.75 21.40 23.07
CA ARG A 344 0.98 20.17 23.13
C ARG A 344 1.24 19.58 24.52
N GLN A 345 0.23 19.58 25.38
CA GLN A 345 0.31 18.78 26.60
C GLN A 345 0.42 17.33 26.13
N ALA A 346 1.62 16.77 26.27
CA ALA A 346 1.83 15.33 26.20
C ALA A 346 0.81 14.72 27.17
N SER A 347 -0.04 13.84 26.65
CA SER A 347 -1.00 13.14 27.48
C SER A 347 -0.24 12.35 28.54
N VAL A 348 -0.85 12.08 29.70
CA VAL A 348 -0.26 11.26 30.77
C VAL A 348 0.19 9.86 30.27
N VAL A 349 -0.27 9.46 29.08
CA VAL A 349 0.11 8.23 28.37
C VAL A 349 1.53 8.29 27.79
N ASP A 350 2.05 9.47 27.42
CA ASP A 350 3.41 9.65 26.87
C ASP A 350 4.52 9.42 27.92
N SER A 351 4.17 9.40 29.20
CA SER A 351 5.11 9.25 30.33
C SER A 351 5.20 7.84 30.92
N LEU A 352 4.43 6.87 30.41
CA LEU A 352 4.61 5.47 30.77
C LEU A 352 5.70 4.87 29.86
N LYS A 353 6.94 4.77 30.36
CA LYS A 353 7.96 3.93 29.73
C LYS A 353 7.45 2.48 29.75
N ASN A 354 6.81 2.03 28.68
CA ASN A 354 6.51 0.63 28.49
C ASN A 354 7.84 -0.11 28.30
N PRO A 355 8.22 -1.05 29.18
CA PRO A 355 9.47 -1.80 29.03
C PRO A 355 9.44 -2.76 27.83
N VAL A 356 8.27 -2.99 27.24
CA VAL A 356 8.07 -3.88 26.10
C VAL A 356 8.15 -3.10 24.80
N LYS A 357 9.04 -3.55 23.92
CA LYS A 357 9.18 -3.04 22.55
C LYS A 357 7.84 -3.14 21.82
N THR A 358 7.47 -2.12 21.06
CA THR A 358 6.24 -2.09 20.28
C THR A 358 6.41 -2.72 18.90
N VAL A 359 5.29 -3.09 18.27
CA VAL A 359 5.25 -3.56 16.87
C VAL A 359 5.84 -2.50 15.93
N SER A 360 5.45 -1.23 16.10
CA SER A 360 5.94 -0.12 15.28
C SER A 360 7.48 0.03 15.36
N GLU A 361 8.06 -0.06 16.56
CA GLU A 361 9.52 -0.02 16.73
C GLU A 361 10.21 -1.20 16.04
N THR A 362 9.60 -2.39 16.09
CA THR A 362 10.11 -3.59 15.42
C THR A 362 10.09 -3.44 13.89
N ILE A 363 8.98 -2.91 13.34
CA ILE A 363 8.86 -2.63 11.91
C ILE A 363 9.88 -1.56 11.48
N ASP A 364 10.06 -0.50 12.27
CA ASP A 364 11.06 0.53 12.01
C ASP A 364 12.48 -0.02 12.00
N GLU A 365 12.82 -0.90 12.96
CA GLU A 365 14.11 -1.58 12.99
C GLU A 365 14.30 -2.53 11.80
N PHE A 366 13.25 -3.23 11.36
CA PHE A 366 13.31 -4.06 10.16
C PHE A 366 13.69 -3.23 8.93
N TYR A 367 13.02 -2.10 8.67
CA TYR A 367 13.36 -1.24 7.54
C TYR A 367 14.70 -0.53 7.68
N LYS A 368 15.19 -0.30 8.91
CA LYS A 368 16.57 0.16 9.15
C LYS A 368 17.60 -0.93 8.85
N GLY A 369 17.29 -2.18 9.16
CA GLY A 369 18.14 -3.35 8.89
C GLY A 369 18.17 -3.74 7.41
N TYR A 370 17.12 -3.39 6.65
CA TYR A 370 17.02 -3.61 5.21
C TYR A 370 16.52 -2.36 4.48
N PRO A 371 17.39 -1.34 4.29
CA PRO A 371 16.99 -0.06 3.71
C PRO A 371 16.96 -0.07 2.18
N LYS A 372 17.79 -0.91 1.52
CA LYS A 372 17.90 -1.01 0.06
C LYS A 372 18.34 -2.43 -0.38
N PRO A 373 17.81 -2.94 -1.51
CA PRO A 373 16.68 -2.39 -2.27
C PRO A 373 15.39 -2.46 -1.43
N PRO A 374 14.40 -1.58 -1.65
CA PRO A 374 13.15 -1.63 -0.88
C PRO A 374 12.44 -2.97 -1.12
N VAL A 375 11.75 -3.47 -0.09
CA VAL A 375 10.89 -4.64 -0.22
C VAL A 375 9.86 -4.39 -1.32
N LEU A 376 9.75 -5.31 -2.28
CA LEU A 376 8.71 -5.27 -3.32
C LEU A 376 7.33 -5.03 -2.70
N PRO A 377 6.53 -4.07 -3.22
CA PRO A 377 5.25 -3.70 -2.62
C PRO A 377 4.31 -4.88 -2.33
N MET A 378 4.28 -5.88 -3.21
CA MET A 378 3.45 -7.09 -3.07
C MET A 378 3.84 -7.99 -1.88
N TYR A 379 5.09 -7.94 -1.41
CA TYR A 379 5.57 -8.73 -0.26
C TYR A 379 5.51 -7.96 1.06
N ARG A 380 5.26 -6.65 0.99
CA ARG A 380 5.38 -5.74 2.13
C ARG A 380 4.35 -6.03 3.22
N SER A 381 3.09 -6.19 2.83
CA SER A 381 1.99 -6.53 3.76
C SER A 381 2.31 -7.81 4.52
N PHE A 382 2.70 -8.87 3.82
CA PHE A 382 3.05 -10.14 4.43
C PHE A 382 4.17 -10.06 5.44
N LEU A 383 5.26 -9.40 5.07
CA LEU A 383 6.40 -9.31 5.96
C LEU A 383 6.03 -8.50 7.19
N VAL A 384 5.23 -7.45 7.05
CA VAL A 384 4.72 -6.66 8.18
C VAL A 384 3.76 -7.47 9.04
N ASP A 385 2.83 -8.21 8.45
CA ASP A 385 1.87 -9.06 9.17
C ASP A 385 2.59 -10.18 9.91
N PHE A 386 3.55 -10.83 9.24
CA PHE A 386 4.40 -11.87 9.81
C PHE A 386 5.25 -11.32 10.97
N ILE A 387 5.93 -10.18 10.78
CA ILE A 387 6.66 -9.49 11.85
C ILE A 387 5.73 -9.17 13.01
N THR A 388 4.54 -8.64 12.75
CA THR A 388 3.58 -8.25 13.77
C THR A 388 3.14 -9.46 14.58
N GLN A 389 2.76 -10.55 13.93
CA GLN A 389 2.31 -11.77 14.58
C GLN A 389 3.40 -12.42 15.43
N VAL A 390 4.61 -12.56 14.87
CA VAL A 390 5.75 -13.14 15.59
C VAL A 390 6.14 -12.24 16.75
N HIS A 391 6.15 -10.91 16.56
CA HIS A 391 6.41 -9.96 17.62
C HIS A 391 5.42 -10.10 18.78
N LEU A 392 4.11 -10.12 18.50
CA LEU A 392 3.07 -10.26 19.52
C LEU A 392 3.20 -11.57 20.31
N THR A 393 3.61 -12.65 19.63
CA THR A 393 3.91 -13.92 20.28
C THR A 393 5.13 -13.79 21.19
N MET A 394 6.20 -13.18 20.70
CA MET A 394 7.48 -13.08 21.39
C MET A 394 7.47 -12.17 22.63
N VAL A 395 6.64 -11.14 22.64
CA VAL A 395 6.54 -10.20 23.77
C VAL A 395 5.62 -10.70 24.89
N ASP A 396 4.83 -11.75 24.65
CA ASP A 396 4.03 -12.38 25.71
C ASP A 396 4.94 -13.05 26.74
N SER A 397 4.75 -12.74 28.01
CA SER A 397 5.54 -13.27 29.12
C SER A 397 5.56 -14.81 29.24
N ARG A 398 4.57 -15.51 28.66
CA ARG A 398 4.47 -16.97 28.66
C ARG A 398 5.25 -17.60 27.52
N PHE A 399 5.60 -16.83 26.50
CA PHE A 399 6.33 -17.36 25.35
C PHE A 399 7.76 -17.68 25.72
N LYS A 400 8.22 -18.82 25.22
CA LYS A 400 9.60 -19.26 25.28
C LYS A 400 9.96 -19.81 23.91
N TYR A 401 11.02 -19.26 23.32
CA TYR A 401 11.53 -19.76 22.05
C TYR A 401 11.93 -21.24 22.17
N ASP A 402 11.64 -22.00 21.11
CA ASP A 402 12.04 -23.39 20.93
C ASP A 402 12.37 -23.69 19.46
N ALA A 403 13.00 -24.83 19.20
CA ALA A 403 13.49 -25.16 17.86
C ALA A 403 12.36 -25.47 16.86
N ILE A 404 11.18 -25.93 17.32
CA ILE A 404 10.03 -26.23 16.46
C ILE A 404 9.37 -24.92 16.01
N PHE A 405 9.28 -23.94 16.91
CA PHE A 405 8.91 -22.57 16.56
C PHE A 405 9.87 -21.99 15.51
N GLY A 406 11.18 -22.17 15.68
CA GLY A 406 12.19 -21.77 14.69
C GLY A 406 11.99 -22.43 13.32
N LEU A 407 11.71 -23.73 13.28
CA LEU A 407 11.35 -24.46 12.06
C LEU A 407 10.10 -23.87 11.40
N GLY A 408 9.05 -23.62 12.18
CA GLY A 408 7.80 -23.03 11.70
C GLY A 408 8.02 -21.65 11.06
N MET A 409 8.80 -20.78 11.71
CA MET A 409 9.19 -19.49 11.16
C MET A 409 9.94 -19.64 9.84
N ARG A 410 10.98 -20.48 9.79
CA ARG A 410 11.81 -20.66 8.60
C ARG A 410 11.01 -21.24 7.45
N HIS A 411 10.15 -22.21 7.72
CA HIS A 411 9.28 -22.85 6.72
C HIS A 411 8.29 -21.85 6.13
N PHE A 412 7.56 -21.12 6.99
CA PHE A 412 6.61 -20.10 6.54
C PHE A 412 7.30 -19.02 5.70
N TYR A 413 8.44 -18.51 6.17
CA TYR A 413 9.22 -17.50 5.45
C TYR A 413 9.71 -18.00 4.09
N SER A 414 10.25 -19.22 4.04
CA SER A 414 10.78 -19.80 2.79
C SER A 414 9.67 -20.03 1.77
N GLY A 415 8.48 -20.45 2.22
CA GLY A 415 7.30 -20.57 1.36
C GLY A 415 6.87 -19.22 0.80
N LEU A 416 6.84 -18.17 1.64
CA LEU A 416 6.50 -16.82 1.21
C LEU A 416 7.52 -16.28 0.19
N MET A 417 8.82 -16.45 0.46
CA MET A 417 9.89 -15.78 -0.28
C MET A 417 10.44 -16.60 -1.46
N GLY A 418 9.84 -17.76 -1.79
CA GLY A 418 10.39 -18.73 -2.75
C GLY A 418 10.64 -18.20 -4.17
N ASN A 419 9.94 -17.15 -4.59
CA ASN A 419 10.14 -16.49 -5.89
C ASN A 419 10.69 -15.06 -5.79
N TYR A 420 10.94 -14.55 -4.58
CA TYR A 420 11.36 -13.17 -4.36
C TYR A 420 12.64 -12.83 -5.12
N ASP A 421 13.69 -13.65 -4.93
CA ASP A 421 15.01 -13.41 -5.53
C ASP A 421 15.00 -13.47 -7.06
N LYS A 422 14.09 -14.27 -7.63
CA LYS A 422 13.88 -14.31 -9.08
C LYS A 422 13.27 -13.01 -9.60
N LEU A 423 12.31 -12.45 -8.85
CA LEU A 423 11.64 -11.21 -9.21
C LEU A 423 12.56 -9.99 -9.09
N VAL A 424 13.40 -9.94 -8.06
CA VAL A 424 14.38 -8.86 -7.88
C VAL A 424 15.71 -9.11 -8.60
N MET A 425 15.86 -10.26 -9.25
CA MET A 425 17.08 -10.72 -9.93
C MET A 425 18.36 -10.58 -9.08
N SER A 426 18.22 -10.81 -7.76
CA SER A 426 19.28 -10.65 -6.75
C SER A 426 18.96 -11.47 -5.50
N GLU A 427 20.00 -11.88 -4.76
CA GLU A 427 19.87 -12.65 -3.52
C GLU A 427 19.54 -11.74 -2.33
N GLU A 428 18.26 -11.39 -2.19
CA GLU A 428 17.77 -10.45 -1.17
C GLU A 428 16.96 -11.14 -0.07
N SER A 429 16.33 -12.29 -0.37
CA SER A 429 15.50 -13.04 0.57
C SER A 429 16.25 -13.40 1.86
N GLU A 430 17.50 -13.85 1.79
CA GLU A 430 18.26 -14.18 2.99
C GLU A 430 18.68 -12.93 3.79
N LYS A 431 18.86 -11.78 3.12
CA LYS A 431 19.13 -10.51 3.81
C LYS A 431 17.90 -10.00 4.55
N ILE A 432 16.73 -10.13 3.93
CA ILE A 432 15.43 -9.80 4.54
C ILE A 432 15.19 -10.72 5.76
N TRP A 433 15.51 -12.01 5.67
CA TRP A 433 15.42 -12.95 6.78
C TRP A 433 16.26 -12.49 7.98
N LYS A 434 17.51 -12.10 7.72
CA LYS A 434 18.43 -11.61 8.75
C LYS A 434 17.94 -10.31 9.39
N ALA A 435 17.47 -9.35 8.59
CA ALA A 435 16.92 -8.10 9.08
C ALA A 435 15.67 -8.32 9.94
N LEU A 436 14.76 -9.19 9.50
CA LEU A 436 13.51 -9.53 10.19
C LEU A 436 13.78 -10.17 11.57
N ASN A 437 14.65 -11.18 11.62
CA ASN A 437 14.99 -11.84 12.89
C ASN A 437 15.72 -10.89 13.84
N THR A 438 16.66 -10.09 13.34
CA THR A 438 17.40 -9.11 14.16
C THR A 438 16.45 -8.07 14.74
N ALA A 439 15.50 -7.56 13.94
CA ALA A 439 14.51 -6.58 14.40
C ALA A 439 13.61 -7.14 15.51
N MET A 440 13.30 -8.44 15.51
CA MET A 440 12.54 -9.07 16.59
C MET A 440 13.41 -9.44 17.81
N GLY A 441 14.70 -9.14 17.79
CA GLY A 441 15.63 -9.47 18.88
C GLY A 441 16.13 -10.92 18.87
N MET A 442 15.90 -11.66 17.78
CA MET A 442 16.43 -13.01 17.58
C MET A 442 17.79 -13.00 16.89
N LYS A 443 18.51 -14.12 17.00
CA LYS A 443 19.76 -14.35 16.27
C LYS A 443 19.44 -15.12 14.99
N PRO A 444 19.57 -14.52 13.79
CA PRO A 444 19.16 -15.15 12.54
C PRO A 444 19.81 -16.52 12.31
N ASP A 445 21.13 -16.61 12.54
CA ASP A 445 21.89 -17.84 12.32
C ASP A 445 21.48 -18.96 13.31
N GLN A 446 21.08 -18.59 14.53
CA GLN A 446 20.56 -19.56 15.51
C GLN A 446 19.22 -20.13 15.05
N VAL A 447 18.30 -19.27 14.61
CA VAL A 447 16.96 -19.68 14.15
C VAL A 447 17.08 -20.60 12.93
N THR A 448 17.95 -20.25 11.98
CA THR A 448 18.23 -21.09 10.80
C THR A 448 18.83 -22.44 11.21
N ALA A 449 19.85 -22.45 12.08
CA ALA A 449 20.49 -23.70 12.51
C ALA A 449 19.54 -24.61 13.31
N ASP A 450 18.70 -24.04 14.18
CA ASP A 450 17.70 -24.79 14.92
C ASP A 450 16.65 -25.40 13.97
N ALA A 451 16.17 -24.64 12.98
CA ALA A 451 15.24 -25.13 11.97
C ALA A 451 15.82 -26.29 11.14
N GLU A 452 17.07 -26.16 10.70
CA GLU A 452 17.78 -27.22 9.96
C GLU A 452 17.97 -28.49 10.80
N ALA A 453 18.26 -28.35 12.09
CA ALA A 453 18.40 -29.48 13.01
C ALA A 453 17.07 -30.25 13.17
N VAL A 454 15.95 -29.54 13.36
CA VAL A 454 14.62 -30.17 13.45
C VAL A 454 14.23 -30.81 12.13
N ALA A 455 14.50 -30.16 10.99
CA ALA A 455 14.21 -30.72 9.68
C ALA A 455 14.99 -32.01 9.42
N LYS A 456 16.28 -32.03 9.76
CA LYS A 456 17.12 -33.23 9.65
C LYS A 456 16.62 -34.36 10.55
N TYR A 457 16.28 -34.04 11.80
CA TYR A 457 15.66 -35.00 12.72
C TYR A 457 14.39 -35.59 12.11
N ALA A 458 13.45 -34.75 11.68
CA ALA A 458 12.17 -35.18 11.13
C ALA A 458 12.31 -36.10 9.90
N SER A 459 13.28 -35.84 9.02
CA SER A 459 13.55 -36.68 7.85
C SER A 459 14.31 -37.97 8.15
N SER A 460 14.91 -38.11 9.34
CA SER A 460 15.74 -39.26 9.71
C SER A 460 15.12 -40.16 10.78
N THR A 461 14.00 -39.74 11.37
CA THR A 461 13.33 -40.42 12.49
C THR A 461 11.95 -40.90 12.05
N SER A 462 11.60 -42.13 12.43
CA SER A 462 10.30 -42.70 12.05
C SER A 462 9.13 -41.98 12.76
N PRO A 463 7.94 -41.87 12.14
CA PRO A 463 6.78 -41.23 12.77
C PRO A 463 6.41 -41.81 14.15
N ALA A 464 6.52 -43.12 14.33
CA ALA A 464 6.23 -43.79 15.59
C ALA A 464 7.23 -43.40 16.69
N GLU A 465 8.51 -43.26 16.35
CA GLU A 465 9.55 -42.80 17.28
C GLU A 465 9.39 -41.30 17.61
N ILE A 466 9.00 -40.48 16.63
CA ILE A 466 8.65 -39.07 16.86
C ILE A 466 7.51 -38.96 17.88
N LEU A 467 6.45 -39.77 17.74
CA LEU A 467 5.35 -39.81 18.71
C LEU A 467 5.83 -40.20 20.11
N GLN A 468 6.70 -41.21 20.23
CA GLN A 468 7.30 -41.57 21.52
C GLN A 468 8.10 -40.41 22.14
N HIS A 469 8.80 -39.62 21.32
CA HIS A 469 9.48 -38.41 21.77
C HIS A 469 8.51 -37.32 22.23
N MET A 470 7.37 -37.15 21.57
CA MET A 470 6.33 -36.19 21.95
C MET A 470 5.65 -36.56 23.27
N GLU A 471 5.36 -37.84 23.46
CA GLU A 471 4.75 -38.37 24.69
C GLU A 471 5.71 -38.38 25.89
N GLY A 472 7.01 -38.23 25.62
CA GLY A 472 8.08 -38.33 26.62
C GLY A 472 8.42 -39.77 27.03
N THR A 473 8.02 -40.78 26.24
CA THR A 473 8.34 -42.19 26.47
C THR A 473 9.73 -42.57 25.97
N ALA A 474 10.26 -41.81 25.02
CA ALA A 474 11.66 -41.84 24.57
C ALA A 474 12.20 -40.40 24.48
N LYS A 475 13.52 -40.26 24.25
CA LYS A 475 14.15 -38.93 24.08
C LYS A 475 14.87 -38.83 22.73
N PRO A 476 14.67 -37.72 21.99
CA PRO A 476 15.40 -37.49 20.76
C PRO A 476 16.89 -37.29 21.04
N SER A 477 17.72 -37.59 20.05
CA SER A 477 19.18 -37.42 20.13
C SER A 477 19.58 -35.94 20.32
N ASP A 478 18.81 -35.01 19.77
CA ASP A 478 18.97 -33.58 19.99
C ASP A 478 18.09 -33.12 21.17
N ALA A 479 18.75 -32.70 22.25
CA ALA A 479 18.10 -32.21 23.46
C ALA A 479 17.21 -30.97 23.22
N LYS A 480 17.50 -30.15 22.21
CA LYS A 480 16.66 -28.98 21.88
C LYS A 480 15.29 -29.39 21.37
N ILE A 481 15.21 -30.49 20.63
CA ILE A 481 13.96 -31.04 20.08
C ILE A 481 13.13 -31.63 21.22
N GLY A 482 13.77 -32.40 22.11
CA GLY A 482 13.10 -32.94 23.30
C GLY A 482 12.57 -31.82 24.20
N THR A 483 13.38 -30.78 24.41
CA THR A 483 12.96 -29.58 25.15
C THR A 483 11.77 -28.89 24.50
N ALA A 484 11.73 -28.80 23.16
CA ALA A 484 10.61 -28.18 22.45
C ALA A 484 9.29 -28.95 22.68
N PHE A 485 9.31 -30.28 22.58
CA PHE A 485 8.14 -31.13 22.85
C PHE A 485 7.67 -31.08 24.30
N GLU A 486 8.59 -31.00 25.27
CA GLU A 486 8.24 -30.89 26.69
C GLU A 486 7.72 -29.48 27.04
N GLN A 487 8.38 -28.44 26.54
CA GLN A 487 8.14 -27.04 26.91
C GLN A 487 6.77 -26.53 26.49
N ILE A 488 6.23 -27.00 25.35
CA ILE A 488 4.94 -26.51 24.81
C ILE A 488 3.76 -26.71 25.77
N GLN A 489 3.86 -27.67 26.69
CA GLN A 489 2.85 -27.91 27.74
C GLN A 489 2.71 -26.75 28.74
N SER A 490 3.74 -25.90 28.84
CA SER A 490 3.78 -24.76 29.77
C SER A 490 4.06 -23.41 29.12
N SER A 491 4.53 -23.41 27.87
CA SER A 491 4.81 -22.21 27.07
C SER A 491 3.55 -21.72 26.36
N LEU A 492 3.60 -20.48 25.86
CA LEU A 492 2.56 -19.97 24.97
C LEU A 492 2.52 -20.80 23.67
N TYR A 493 1.37 -21.41 23.41
CA TYR A 493 1.05 -21.98 22.11
C TYR A 493 0.94 -20.89 21.04
N SER A 494 1.45 -21.15 19.84
CA SER A 494 1.34 -20.24 18.70
C SER A 494 1.12 -21.00 17.40
N MET A 495 0.46 -20.36 16.44
CA MET A 495 0.25 -20.94 15.10
C MET A 495 1.59 -21.23 14.39
N THR A 496 2.62 -20.43 14.67
CA THR A 496 3.99 -20.68 14.19
C THR A 496 4.54 -22.02 14.70
N TYR A 497 4.24 -22.41 15.93
CA TYR A 497 4.59 -23.74 16.44
C TYR A 497 3.85 -24.84 15.65
N SER A 498 2.55 -24.67 15.38
CA SER A 498 1.76 -25.60 14.56
C SER A 498 2.30 -25.76 13.15
N ILE A 499 2.74 -24.67 12.51
CA ILE A 499 3.41 -24.73 11.19
C ILE A 499 4.70 -25.58 11.28
N GLY A 500 5.48 -25.42 12.35
CA GLY A 500 6.65 -26.27 12.62
C GLY A 500 6.27 -27.74 12.78
N LEU A 501 5.18 -28.01 13.51
CA LEU A 501 4.64 -29.35 13.71
C LEU A 501 4.18 -30.00 12.40
N PHE A 502 3.44 -29.27 11.56
CA PHE A 502 3.03 -29.74 10.22
C PHE A 502 4.24 -30.00 9.34
N ARG A 503 5.28 -29.16 9.44
CA ARG A 503 6.51 -29.40 8.70
C ARG A 503 7.23 -30.68 9.14
N ILE A 504 7.20 -31.01 10.44
CA ILE A 504 7.73 -32.29 10.93
C ILE A 504 6.91 -33.47 10.38
N MET A 505 5.58 -33.36 10.32
CA MET A 505 4.73 -34.39 9.68
C MET A 505 5.12 -34.60 8.22
N GLU A 506 5.19 -33.53 7.43
CA GLU A 506 5.58 -33.58 6.01
C GLU A 506 6.95 -34.25 5.83
N LEU A 507 7.94 -33.85 6.63
CA LEU A 507 9.32 -34.34 6.50
C LEU A 507 9.50 -35.79 6.97
N SER A 508 8.65 -36.27 7.89
CA SER A 508 8.64 -37.65 8.37
C SER A 508 7.75 -38.58 7.54
N GLY A 509 7.10 -38.06 6.50
CA GLY A 509 6.23 -38.83 5.61
C GLY A 509 4.80 -39.04 6.15
N VAL A 510 4.40 -38.32 7.19
CA VAL A 510 3.03 -38.32 7.71
C VAL A 510 2.18 -37.34 6.91
N GLU A 511 1.03 -37.79 6.45
CA GLU A 511 0.08 -36.92 5.76
C GLU A 511 -0.46 -35.84 6.72
N VAL A 512 -0.40 -34.57 6.31
CA VAL A 512 -0.91 -33.46 7.12
C VAL A 512 -2.44 -33.35 6.96
N ASN A 513 -3.15 -34.08 7.81
CA ASN A 513 -4.61 -34.11 7.87
C ASN A 513 -5.12 -33.89 9.30
N LYS A 514 -6.44 -33.68 9.45
CA LYS A 514 -7.06 -33.33 10.74
C LYS A 514 -6.85 -34.41 11.81
N ALA A 515 -6.93 -35.68 11.42
CA ALA A 515 -6.76 -36.81 12.33
C ALA A 515 -5.33 -36.89 12.89
N ASN A 516 -4.31 -36.83 12.02
CA ASN A 516 -2.91 -36.87 12.44
C ASN A 516 -2.53 -35.62 13.25
N ALA A 517 -3.06 -34.45 12.88
CA ALA A 517 -2.86 -33.22 13.64
C ALA A 517 -3.45 -33.29 15.05
N GLU A 518 -4.66 -33.84 15.19
CA GLU A 518 -5.30 -34.04 16.49
C GLU A 518 -4.54 -35.09 17.33
N GLU A 519 -4.05 -36.17 16.72
CA GLU A 519 -3.23 -37.18 17.39
C GLU A 519 -1.94 -36.56 17.96
N TRP A 520 -1.19 -35.81 17.15
CA TRP A 520 0.07 -35.20 17.58
C TRP A 520 -0.16 -34.09 18.61
N ALA A 521 -1.26 -33.35 18.52
CA ALA A 521 -1.67 -32.39 19.54
C ALA A 521 -1.92 -33.06 20.90
N LYS A 522 -2.60 -34.22 20.90
CA LYS A 522 -2.84 -35.02 22.12
C LYS A 522 -1.54 -35.58 22.69
N ALA A 523 -0.65 -36.09 21.84
CA ALA A 523 0.68 -36.58 22.26
C ALA A 523 1.49 -35.48 22.97
N LEU A 524 1.43 -34.25 22.45
CA LEU A 524 2.06 -33.06 23.04
C LEU A 524 1.27 -32.43 24.19
N LYS A 525 0.07 -32.95 24.52
CA LYS A 525 -0.85 -32.42 25.55
C LYS A 525 -1.23 -30.95 25.32
N ILE A 526 -1.43 -30.57 24.06
CA ILE A 526 -1.92 -29.25 23.68
C ILE A 526 -3.44 -29.24 23.82
N GLU A 527 -3.96 -28.41 24.73
CA GLU A 527 -5.40 -28.35 25.03
C GLU A 527 -6.05 -26.98 24.69
N PRO A 528 -7.23 -26.97 24.05
CA PRO A 528 -7.86 -28.12 23.38
C PRO A 528 -7.09 -28.52 22.11
N ALA A 529 -7.08 -29.81 21.78
CA ALA A 529 -6.45 -30.32 20.56
C ALA A 529 -7.02 -29.69 19.26
N SER A 530 -8.24 -29.14 19.34
CA SER A 530 -8.88 -28.41 18.25
C SER A 530 -8.07 -27.20 17.76
N LYS A 531 -7.25 -26.58 18.61
CA LYS A 531 -6.37 -25.47 18.21
C LYS A 531 -5.45 -25.85 17.05
N VAL A 532 -4.81 -27.01 17.13
CA VAL A 532 -3.89 -27.48 16.07
C VAL A 532 -4.67 -27.81 14.79
N THR A 533 -5.88 -28.34 14.92
CA THR A 533 -6.71 -28.63 13.74
C THR A 533 -7.27 -27.38 13.06
N SER A 534 -7.61 -26.33 13.83
CA SER A 534 -8.02 -25.02 13.30
C SER A 534 -6.85 -24.32 12.61
N ASP A 535 -5.67 -24.36 13.22
CA ASP A 535 -4.43 -23.87 12.60
C ASP A 535 -4.11 -24.59 11.28
N LEU A 536 -4.43 -25.89 11.18
CA LEU A 536 -4.25 -26.65 9.94
C LEU A 536 -5.17 -26.16 8.82
N GLU A 537 -6.43 -25.84 9.13
CA GLU A 537 -7.38 -25.30 8.16
C GLU A 537 -6.89 -23.95 7.65
N THR A 538 -6.48 -23.06 8.55
CA THR A 538 -5.87 -21.76 8.21
C THR A 538 -4.59 -21.92 7.41
N TYR A 539 -3.69 -22.84 7.81
CA TYR A 539 -2.45 -23.14 7.09
C TYR A 539 -2.71 -23.59 5.65
N LYS A 540 -3.67 -24.50 5.44
CA LYS A 540 -4.05 -24.97 4.09
C LYS A 540 -4.64 -23.85 3.25
N GLN A 541 -5.51 -23.02 3.82
CA GLN A 541 -6.06 -21.85 3.12
C GLN A 541 -4.96 -20.87 2.69
N ASN A 542 -4.00 -20.61 3.58
CA ASN A 542 -2.86 -19.75 3.30
C ASN A 542 -1.95 -20.33 2.21
N GLN A 543 -1.71 -21.65 2.21
CA GLN A 543 -0.98 -22.31 1.13
C GLN A 543 -1.68 -22.15 -0.23
N VAL A 544 -3.00 -22.32 -0.29
CA VAL A 544 -3.77 -22.12 -1.54
C VAL A 544 -3.66 -20.69 -2.04
N LYS A 545 -3.72 -19.69 -1.15
CA LYS A 545 -3.54 -18.28 -1.52
C LYS A 545 -2.12 -18.02 -2.05
N LEU A 546 -1.09 -18.54 -1.38
CA LEU A 546 0.30 -18.43 -1.84
C LEU A 546 0.52 -19.11 -3.20
N GLN A 547 -0.08 -20.27 -3.45
CA GLN A 547 0.01 -20.95 -4.74
C GLN A 547 -0.63 -20.14 -5.87
N LYS A 548 -1.84 -19.61 -5.67
CA LYS A 548 -2.51 -18.74 -6.66
C LYS A 548 -1.70 -17.49 -6.96
N ALA A 549 -1.09 -16.93 -5.92
CA ALA A 549 -0.16 -15.81 -6.02
C ALA A 549 1.06 -16.15 -6.89
N GLU A 550 1.68 -17.31 -6.68
CA GLU A 550 2.78 -17.78 -7.53
C GLU A 550 2.36 -18.02 -8.99
N GLU A 551 1.18 -18.59 -9.22
CA GLU A 551 0.63 -18.79 -10.56
C GLU A 551 0.45 -17.45 -11.29
N MET A 552 -0.11 -16.45 -10.61
CA MET A 552 -0.25 -15.10 -11.16
C MET A 552 1.11 -14.46 -11.48
N ILE A 553 2.10 -14.60 -10.58
CA ILE A 553 3.48 -14.14 -10.84
C ILE A 553 4.01 -14.76 -12.14
N ARG A 554 3.85 -16.08 -12.30
CA ARG A 554 4.28 -16.79 -13.52
C ARG A 554 3.54 -16.30 -14.76
N GLU A 555 2.23 -16.05 -14.67
CA GLU A 555 1.45 -15.50 -15.79
C GLU A 555 1.94 -14.10 -16.20
N ILE A 556 2.28 -13.24 -15.25
CA ILE A 556 2.86 -11.92 -15.55
C ILE A 556 4.22 -12.07 -16.23
N GLU A 557 5.11 -12.91 -15.70
CA GLU A 557 6.41 -13.15 -16.34
C GLU A 557 6.24 -13.65 -17.78
N ILE A 558 5.31 -14.57 -18.03
CA ILE A 558 5.01 -15.08 -19.38
C ILE A 558 4.52 -13.94 -20.28
N ARG A 559 3.61 -13.10 -19.77
CA ARG A 559 3.06 -11.95 -20.50
C ARG A 559 4.15 -10.93 -20.84
N GLU A 560 5.04 -10.62 -19.91
CA GLU A 560 6.15 -9.69 -20.13
C GLU A 560 7.17 -10.22 -21.12
N LYS A 561 7.55 -11.50 -21.00
CA LYS A 561 8.44 -12.18 -21.96
C LYS A 561 7.82 -12.18 -23.36
N LYS A 562 6.50 -12.41 -23.48
CA LYS A 562 5.78 -12.33 -24.76
C LYS A 562 5.77 -10.92 -25.34
N LYS A 563 5.43 -9.90 -24.54
CA LYS A 563 5.48 -8.48 -24.97
C LYS A 563 6.89 -8.07 -25.42
N LEU A 564 7.93 -8.55 -24.74
CA LEU A 564 9.31 -8.27 -25.10
C LEU A 564 9.70 -8.95 -26.41
N ALA A 565 9.29 -10.21 -26.62
CA ALA A 565 9.49 -10.93 -27.87
C ALA A 565 8.78 -10.23 -29.05
N GLU A 566 7.52 -9.83 -28.88
CA GLU A 566 6.74 -9.09 -29.88
C GLU A 566 7.43 -7.75 -30.24
N LYS A 567 7.90 -6.98 -29.25
CA LYS A 567 8.66 -5.75 -29.49
C LYS A 567 9.98 -5.98 -30.23
N LEU A 568 10.67 -7.09 -29.94
CA LEU A 568 11.89 -7.44 -30.66
C LEU A 568 11.59 -7.85 -32.11
N GLU A 569 10.50 -8.57 -32.34
CA GLU A 569 10.04 -8.95 -33.68
C GLU A 569 9.61 -7.73 -34.50
N GLU A 570 8.83 -6.81 -33.92
CA GLU A 570 8.44 -5.55 -34.57
C GLU A 570 9.67 -4.70 -34.93
N LYS A 571 10.64 -4.60 -34.02
CA LYS A 571 11.91 -3.91 -34.30
C LYS A 571 12.67 -4.59 -35.43
N ALA A 572 12.72 -5.92 -35.45
CA ALA A 572 13.37 -6.66 -36.53
C ALA A 572 12.68 -6.44 -37.89
N LYS A 573 11.35 -6.46 -37.93
CA LYS A 573 10.54 -6.15 -39.13
C LYS A 573 10.77 -4.73 -39.62
N ALA A 574 10.72 -3.74 -38.72
CA ALA A 574 10.97 -2.34 -39.07
C ALA A 574 12.40 -2.09 -39.59
N LEU A 575 13.40 -2.81 -39.06
CA LEU A 575 14.77 -2.75 -39.56
C LEU A 575 14.89 -3.42 -40.94
N ALA A 576 14.21 -4.54 -41.17
CA ALA A 576 14.18 -5.22 -42.47
C ALA A 576 13.51 -4.37 -43.56
N GLU A 577 12.38 -3.72 -43.26
CA GLU A 577 11.70 -2.80 -44.18
C GLU A 577 12.56 -1.58 -44.52
N LYS A 578 13.25 -0.99 -43.53
CA LYS A 578 14.20 0.10 -43.77
C LYS A 578 15.40 -0.32 -44.62
N ALA A 579 15.85 -1.57 -44.49
CA ALA A 579 16.91 -2.11 -45.33
C ALA A 579 16.42 -2.31 -46.78
N ALA A 580 15.22 -2.86 -46.96
CA ALA A 580 14.60 -3.07 -48.28
C ALA A 580 14.32 -1.75 -49.02
N ALA A 581 13.87 -0.71 -48.31
CA ALA A 581 13.65 0.62 -48.88
C ALA A 581 14.95 1.33 -49.29
N LYS A 582 16.08 1.02 -48.65
CA LYS A 582 17.40 1.53 -49.06
C LYS A 582 17.95 0.85 -50.31
N THR A 583 17.62 -0.43 -50.54
CA THR A 583 18.02 -1.16 -51.75
C THR A 583 17.21 -0.75 -52.97
N SER A 584 15.89 -0.51 -52.84
CA SER A 584 15.06 -0.03 -53.96
C SER A 584 15.37 1.42 -54.36
N GLY A 585 15.73 2.29 -53.41
CA GLY A 585 16.19 3.66 -53.71
C GLY A 585 17.56 3.72 -54.42
N GLY A 586 18.32 2.63 -54.44
CA GLY A 586 19.59 2.54 -55.15
C GLY A 586 19.44 2.18 -56.64
N GLU A 587 18.39 1.44 -57.02
CA GLU A 587 18.13 1.06 -58.42
C GLU A 587 17.60 2.23 -59.26
N ASP A 588 16.86 3.16 -58.65
CA ASP A 588 16.36 4.37 -59.35
C ASP A 588 17.48 5.39 -59.66
N ILE A 589 18.59 5.37 -58.92
CA ILE A 589 19.73 6.25 -59.20
C ILE A 589 20.55 5.72 -60.39
N ILE A 590 20.72 4.40 -60.51
CA ILE A 590 21.50 3.79 -61.60
C ILE A 590 20.80 3.99 -62.95
N THR A 591 19.46 3.93 -62.98
CA THR A 591 18.66 4.13 -64.20
C THR A 591 18.58 5.59 -64.66
N GLN A 592 18.70 6.58 -63.75
CA GLN A 592 18.77 8.00 -64.14
C GLN A 592 20.14 8.45 -64.65
N THR A 593 21.24 7.84 -64.22
CA THR A 593 22.59 8.15 -64.74
C THR A 593 22.90 7.51 -66.09
N ALA A 594 22.18 6.48 -66.52
CA ALA A 594 22.36 5.85 -67.82
C ALA A 594 21.63 6.58 -68.98
N SER A 595 20.83 7.60 -68.69
CA SER A 595 20.03 8.37 -69.66
C SER A 595 20.50 9.83 -69.81
N ARG A 596 21.76 10.12 -69.48
CA ARG A 596 22.35 11.46 -69.60
C ARG A 596 23.61 11.48 -70.44
#